data_AF-A0AB74L3G4-F1
#
_entry.id   AF-A0AB74L3G4-F1
#
_cell.length_a   1.000
_cell.length_b   1.000
_cell.length_c   1.000
_cell.angle_alpha   90.00
_cell.angle_beta   90.00
_cell.angle_gamma   90.00
#
_symmetry.space_group_name_H-M   'P 1'
#
loop_
_entity.id
_entity.type
_entity.pdbx_description
1 polymer ?
#
loop_
_entity_poly.entity_id
_entity_poly.type
_entity_poly.pdbx_seq_one_letter_code
_entity_poly.pdbx_strand_id
1 'polypeptide(L)'
;LAASETVTIPGDPGANGSYAFSIKLEIARNPLPTPLAPNVDVTDSAGKMVRCQFKWAAGASALSVNKSSLSLVNAGTGQTVDVTSNDEWAVS
;
A
#
# COMPACT_ATOMS: atom_id res chain seq x y z
N LEU A 1 -2.86 6.35 0.51
CA LEU A 1 -3.21 6.05 -0.90
C LEU A 1 -4.72 6.20 -1.03
N ALA A 2 -5.20 7.16 -1.82
CA ALA A 2 -6.58 7.18 -2.27
C ALA A 2 -6.54 6.88 -3.77
N ALA A 3 -7.03 5.72 -4.16
CA ALA A 3 -7.28 5.38 -5.55
C ALA A 3 -8.79 5.50 -5.76
N SER A 4 -9.21 6.25 -6.78
CA SER A 4 -10.61 6.40 -7.16
C SER A 4 -10.74 5.96 -8.60
N GLU A 5 -11.51 4.90 -8.83
CA GLU A 5 -11.83 4.40 -10.17
C GLU A 5 -13.35 4.44 -10.33
N THR A 6 -13.81 5.01 -11.44
CA THR A 6 -15.22 5.05 -11.78
C THR A 6 -15.48 4.01 -12.87
N VAL A 7 -16.27 3.00 -12.53
CA VAL A 7 -16.72 1.97 -13.49
C VAL A 7 -18.20 2.17 -13.78
N THR A 8 -18.54 2.50 -15.02
CA THR A 8 -19.94 2.56 -15.46
C THR A 8 -20.47 1.15 -15.64
N ILE A 9 -21.57 0.81 -14.96
CA ILE A 9 -22.28 -0.46 -15.17
C ILE A 9 -23.21 -0.28 -16.38
N PRO A 10 -23.01 -1.01 -17.50
CA PRO A 10 -23.86 -0.86 -18.68
C PRO A 10 -25.33 -1.09 -18.37
N GLY A 11 -26.18 -0.17 -18.84
CA GLY A 11 -27.64 -0.24 -18.65
C GLY A 11 -28.14 0.17 -17.27
N ASP A 12 -27.24 0.60 -16.37
CA ASP A 12 -27.51 0.97 -14.97
C ASP A 12 -28.67 0.18 -14.34
N PRO A 13 -28.48 -1.13 -14.10
CA PRO A 13 -29.52 -1.98 -13.52
C PRO A 13 -30.07 -1.45 -12.19
N GLY A 14 -29.26 -0.64 -11.48
CA GLY A 14 -29.61 0.01 -10.21
C GLY A 14 -30.52 1.22 -10.35
N ALA A 15 -30.64 1.83 -11.54
CA ALA A 15 -31.46 3.03 -11.76
C ALA A 15 -32.95 2.81 -11.47
N ASN A 16 -33.44 1.59 -11.74
CA ASN A 16 -34.86 1.25 -11.67
C ASN A 16 -35.21 0.27 -10.53
N GLY A 17 -34.23 -0.12 -9.70
CA GLY A 17 -34.45 -1.06 -8.61
C GLY A 17 -33.17 -1.52 -7.92
N SER A 18 -33.33 -2.29 -6.84
CA SER A 18 -32.17 -2.90 -6.16
C SER A 18 -31.49 -3.92 -7.07
N TYR A 19 -30.16 -3.85 -7.16
CA TYR A 19 -29.33 -4.76 -7.94
C TYR A 19 -28.22 -5.35 -7.08
N ALA A 20 -28.00 -6.66 -7.18
CA ALA A 20 -26.91 -7.33 -6.50
C ALA A 20 -25.64 -7.24 -7.35
N PHE A 21 -24.56 -6.71 -6.77
CA PHE A 21 -23.24 -6.70 -7.38
C PHE A 21 -22.21 -7.33 -6.44
N SER A 22 -21.06 -7.73 -7.00
CA SER A 22 -19.93 -8.24 -6.26
C SER A 22 -18.67 -7.48 -6.66
N ILE A 23 -17.86 -7.11 -5.67
CA ILE A 23 -16.55 -6.47 -5.89
C ILE A 23 -15.47 -7.47 -5.47
N LYS A 24 -14.53 -7.75 -6.38
CA LYS A 24 -13.31 -8.52 -6.07
C LYS A 24 -12.13 -7.55 -6.04
N LEU A 25 -11.39 -7.54 -4.94
CA LEU A 25 -10.19 -6.74 -4.77
C LEU A 25 -8.99 -7.66 -4.58
N GLU A 26 -7.93 -7.45 -5.36
CA GLU A 26 -6.66 -8.15 -5.21
C GLU A 26 -5.64 -7.19 -4.60
N ILE A 27 -5.43 -7.32 -3.29
CA ILE A 27 -4.56 -6.42 -2.52
C ILE A 27 -3.26 -7.17 -2.19
N ALA A 28 -2.12 -6.58 -2.56
CA ALA A 28 -0.80 -7.13 -2.24
C ALA A 28 -0.54 -7.15 -0.71
N ARG A 29 0.54 -7.80 -0.28
CA ARG A 29 0.99 -7.68 1.13
C ARG A 29 1.39 -6.24 1.45
N ASN A 30 1.17 -5.84 2.70
CA ASN A 30 1.57 -4.53 3.21
C ASN A 30 3.10 -4.42 3.18
N PRO A 31 3.69 -3.45 2.45
CA PRO A 31 5.15 -3.29 2.42
C PRO A 31 5.67 -2.55 3.67
N LEU A 32 4.80 -1.91 4.44
CA LEU A 32 5.17 -1.14 5.63
C LEU A 32 5.31 -2.06 6.86
N PRO A 33 6.22 -1.74 7.79
CA PRO A 33 6.42 -2.48 9.02
C PRO A 33 5.30 -2.22 10.05
N THR A 34 4.39 -1.30 9.76
CA THR A 34 3.26 -0.95 10.61
C THR A 34 1.96 -1.46 10.01
N PRO A 35 1.02 -1.94 10.84
CA PRO A 35 -0.28 -2.37 10.35
C PRO A 35 -1.11 -1.19 9.85
N LEU A 36 -1.95 -1.44 8.84
CA LEU A 36 -2.89 -0.47 8.31
C LEU A 36 -4.33 -0.99 8.43
N ALA A 37 -5.29 -0.08 8.48
CA ALA A 37 -6.71 -0.37 8.51
C ALA A 37 -7.45 0.36 7.38
N PRO A 38 -7.22 -0.02 6.10
CA PRO A 38 -7.92 0.60 4.99
C PRO A 38 -9.41 0.19 4.99
N ASN A 39 -10.23 1.04 4.38
CA ASN A 39 -11.65 0.81 4.21
C ASN A 39 -11.99 0.76 2.72
N VAL A 40 -12.97 -0.06 2.37
CA VAL A 40 -13.68 0.04 1.09
C VAL A 40 -15.06 0.58 1.39
N ASP A 41 -15.28 1.83 0.99
CA ASP A 41 -16.54 2.53 1.15
C ASP A 41 -17.32 2.43 -0.16
N VAL A 42 -18.55 1.95 -0.07
CA VAL A 42 -19.50 1.93 -1.18
C VAL A 42 -20.60 2.91 -0.86
N THR A 43 -20.73 3.95 -1.69
CA THR A 43 -21.72 5.01 -1.52
C THR A 43 -22.65 5.02 -2.72
N ASP A 44 -23.96 5.03 -2.48
CA ASP A 44 -24.96 5.19 -3.55
C ASP A 44 -25.18 6.66 -3.94
N SER A 45 -25.97 6.90 -4.98
CA SER A 45 -26.28 8.25 -5.47
C SER A 45 -27.11 9.09 -4.49
N ALA A 46 -27.77 8.47 -3.51
CA ALA A 46 -28.47 9.14 -2.42
C ALA A 46 -27.55 9.45 -1.23
N GLY A 47 -26.26 9.09 -1.31
CA GLY A 47 -25.26 9.34 -0.27
C GLY A 47 -25.25 8.30 0.86
N LYS A 48 -25.99 7.19 0.73
CA LYS A 48 -25.93 6.10 1.71
C LYS A 48 -24.64 5.33 1.51
N MET A 49 -23.88 5.19 2.60
CA MET A 49 -22.58 4.50 2.59
C MET A 49 -22.66 3.17 3.35
N VAL A 50 -22.03 2.14 2.79
CA VAL A 50 -21.66 0.89 3.47
C VAL A 50 -20.14 0.78 3.47
N ARG A 51 -19.55 0.42 4.61
CA ARG A 51 -18.09 0.29 4.79
C ARG A 51 -17.69 -1.15 5.05
N CYS A 52 -16.72 -1.64 4.30
CA CYS A 52 -15.98 -2.87 4.61
C CYS A 52 -14.61 -2.49 5.20
N GLN A 53 -14.35 -2.90 6.43
CA GLN A 53 -13.09 -2.62 7.13
C GLN A 53 -12.10 -3.77 6.93
N PHE A 54 -10.85 -3.43 6.60
CA PHE A 54 -9.77 -4.42 6.46
C PHE A 54 -8.80 -4.30 7.62
N LYS A 55 -8.25 -5.44 8.01
CA LYS A 55 -7.05 -5.51 8.84
C LYS A 55 -5.88 -5.90 7.95
N TRP A 56 -5.04 -4.93 7.60
CA TRP A 56 -3.85 -5.17 6.80
C TRP A 56 -2.64 -5.28 7.73
N ALA A 57 -2.27 -6.52 8.04
CA ALA A 57 -1.16 -6.79 8.94
C ALA A 57 0.15 -6.13 8.45
N ALA A 58 1.05 -5.83 9.40
CA ALA A 58 2.38 -5.34 9.07
C ALA A 58 3.12 -6.30 8.13
N GLY A 59 3.90 -5.73 7.23
CA GLY A 59 4.95 -6.45 6.49
C GLY A 59 6.10 -6.83 7.42
N ALA A 60 7.01 -7.66 6.90
CA ALA A 60 8.26 -7.91 7.61
C ALA A 60 9.17 -6.67 7.50
N SER A 61 9.82 -6.31 8.60
CA SER A 61 10.89 -5.31 8.59
C SER A 61 12.09 -5.84 7.80
N ALA A 62 12.72 -4.96 7.04
CA ALA A 62 13.85 -5.28 6.19
C ALA A 62 14.82 -4.10 6.14
N LEU A 63 16.11 -4.42 6.23
CA LEU A 63 17.23 -3.51 6.05
C LEU A 63 18.21 -4.14 5.06
N SER A 64 18.67 -3.38 4.08
CA SER A 64 19.65 -3.84 3.12
C SER A 64 20.68 -2.76 2.80
N VAL A 65 21.87 -3.20 2.42
CA VAL A 65 22.96 -2.34 1.96
C VAL A 65 23.38 -2.78 0.57
N ASN A 66 23.72 -1.82 -0.29
CA ASN A 66 24.12 -2.14 -1.66
C ASN A 66 25.54 -2.69 -1.80
N LYS A 67 26.35 -2.62 -0.73
CA LYS A 67 27.75 -3.04 -0.73
C LYS A 67 28.05 -3.94 0.47
N SER A 68 28.69 -5.07 0.20
CA SER A 68 29.21 -5.98 1.24
C SER A 68 30.62 -5.62 1.73
N SER A 69 31.34 -4.76 0.99
CA SER A 69 32.69 -4.31 1.35
C SER A 69 33.00 -2.94 0.76
N LEU A 70 33.91 -2.21 1.41
CA LEU A 70 34.50 -0.95 0.93
C LEU A 70 36.03 -1.07 0.89
N SER A 71 36.65 -0.38 -0.07
CA SER A 71 38.12 -0.31 -0.18
C SER A 71 38.57 1.13 0.05
N LEU A 72 39.10 1.41 1.23
CA LEU A 72 39.58 2.73 1.59
C LEU A 72 41.09 2.81 1.38
N VAL A 73 41.55 3.84 0.67
CA VAL A 73 42.98 4.08 0.43
C VAL A 73 43.33 5.52 0.79
N ASN A 74 44.59 5.74 1.21
CA ASN A 74 45.09 7.06 1.53
C ASN A 74 45.01 7.97 0.29
N ALA A 75 44.47 9.18 0.46
CA ALA A 75 44.14 10.12 -0.63
C ALA A 75 43.18 9.56 -1.72
N GLY A 76 42.39 8.53 -1.40
CA GLY A 76 41.37 7.98 -2.30
C GLY A 76 40.11 8.85 -2.38
N THR A 77 39.23 8.52 -3.33
CA THR A 77 37.91 9.13 -3.43
C THR A 77 36.97 8.58 -2.35
N GLY A 78 36.05 9.42 -1.88
CA GLY A 78 34.98 8.99 -0.98
C GLY A 78 34.13 7.89 -1.63
N GLN A 79 33.69 6.92 -0.82
CA GLN A 79 32.76 5.88 -1.26
C GLN A 79 31.41 6.07 -0.59
N THR A 80 30.34 5.84 -1.35
CA THR A 80 28.96 5.89 -0.87
C THR A 80 28.46 4.47 -0.58
N VAL A 81 27.71 4.29 0.50
CA VAL A 81 26.89 3.10 0.76
C VAL A 81 25.44 3.54 0.76
N ASP A 82 24.62 2.85 -0.02
CA ASP A 82 23.19 3.07 -0.03
C ASP A 82 22.55 2.07 0.92
N VAL A 83 21.76 2.60 1.85
CA VAL A 83 21.01 1.83 2.83
C VAL A 83 19.53 1.96 2.49
N THR A 84 18.84 0.83 2.35
CA THR A 84 17.39 0.79 2.14
C THR A 84 16.74 0.12 3.33
N SER A 85 15.77 0.80 3.95
CA SER A 85 14.97 0.26 5.04
C SER A 85 13.49 0.55 4.78
N ASN A 86 12.62 -0.37 5.15
CA ASN A 86 11.19 -0.07 5.28
C ASN A 86 10.78 0.29 6.72
N ASP A 87 11.70 0.17 7.68
CA ASP A 87 11.44 0.37 9.12
C ASP A 87 12.43 1.32 9.78
N GLU A 88 12.13 1.75 11.00
CA GLU A 88 13.02 2.56 11.82
C GLU A 88 14.30 1.79 12.17
N TRP A 89 15.44 2.48 12.12
CA TRP A 89 16.75 1.92 12.47
C TRP A 89 17.67 3.04 12.97
N ALA A 90 18.71 2.67 13.70
CA ALA A 90 19.69 3.61 14.24
C ALA A 90 21.12 3.07 14.05
N VAL A 91 22.08 3.99 14.04
CA VAL A 91 23.52 3.70 14.12
C VAL A 91 24.00 4.11 15.50
N SER A 92 24.75 3.24 16.17
CA SER A 92 25.31 3.46 17.51
C SER A 92 26.77 3.05 17.58
#